data_AF-A0A8W8HXY9-F1
#
_entry.id   AF-A0A8W8HXY9-F1
#
_cell.length_a   1.000
_cell.length_b   1.000
_cell.length_c   1.000
_cell.angle_alpha   90.00
_cell.angle_beta   90.00
_cell.angle_gamma   90.00
#
_symmetry.space_group_name_H-M   'P 1'
#
loop_
_entity.id
_entity.type
_entity.pdbx_description
1 polymer ?
#
loop_
_entity_poly.entity_id
_entity_poly.type
_entity_poly.pdbx_seq_one_letter_code
_entity_poly.pdbx_strand_id
1 'polypeptide(L)'
;MTLKSLFGILILFSVLATVNAGNNCYWNGREYDDGDQITYENASPCKEYKCVNGIVELTHYMCPACTSRMHTIKLPWECCPRCIHLK
;
A
#
# COMPACT_ATOMS: atom_id res chain seq x y z
N MET A 1 -2.91 38.59 36.88
CA MET A 1 -2.35 37.79 35.76
C MET A 1 -2.50 38.61 34.48
N THR A 2 -1.40 38.98 33.83
CA THR A 2 -1.40 39.94 32.71
C THR A 2 -1.58 39.25 31.35
N LEU A 3 -2.29 39.88 30.42
CA LEU A 3 -2.54 39.45 29.04
C LEU A 3 -1.26 38.95 28.30
N LYS A 4 -0.10 39.55 28.61
CA LYS A 4 1.22 39.12 28.11
C LYS A 4 1.59 37.68 28.44
N SER A 5 1.11 37.16 29.57
CA SER A 5 1.38 35.79 30.02
C SER A 5 0.54 34.76 29.27
N LEU A 6 -0.67 35.12 28.81
CA LEU A 6 -1.53 34.25 27.99
C LEU A 6 -0.97 34.09 26.57
N PHE A 7 -0.45 35.17 25.96
CA PHE A 7 0.21 35.11 24.65
C PHE A 7 1.46 34.22 24.66
N GLY A 8 2.28 34.27 25.72
CA GLY A 8 3.45 33.40 25.86
C GLY A 8 3.08 31.91 25.96
N ILE A 9 1.98 31.60 26.66
CA ILE A 9 1.49 30.22 26.81
C ILE A 9 0.92 29.68 25.48
N LEU A 10 0.13 30.48 24.74
CA LEU A 10 -0.40 30.11 23.42
C LEU A 10 0.70 29.81 22.39
N ILE A 11 1.79 30.60 22.40
CA ILE A 11 2.93 30.39 21.50
C ILE A 11 3.67 29.09 21.86
N LEU A 12 3.82 28.77 23.14
CA LEU A 12 4.38 27.49 23.61
C LEU A 12 3.54 26.28 23.16
N PHE A 13 2.21 26.39 23.22
CA PHE A 13 1.32 25.33 22.73
C PHE A 13 1.37 25.16 21.21
N SER A 14 1.55 26.24 20.43
CA SER A 14 1.63 26.13 18.96
C SER A 14 2.88 25.43 18.44
N VAL A 15 3.98 25.44 19.19
CA VAL A 15 5.28 24.91 18.73
C VAL A 15 5.45 23.41 19.04
N LEU A 16 4.55 22.81 19.84
CA LEU A 16 4.58 21.38 20.16
C LEU A 16 3.87 20.48 19.14
N ALA A 17 3.29 21.05 18.08
CA ALA A 17 2.83 20.26 16.94
C ALA A 17 4.04 19.78 16.15
N THR A 18 4.66 18.68 16.60
CA THR A 18 5.66 17.96 15.81
C THR A 18 4.96 17.50 14.53
N VAL A 19 5.28 18.13 13.40
CA VAL A 19 4.93 17.58 12.09
C VAL A 19 5.70 16.27 11.96
N ASN A 20 5.03 15.16 12.27
CA ASN A 20 5.54 13.87 11.86
C ASN A 20 5.51 13.95 10.33
N ALA A 21 6.66 14.11 9.69
CA ALA A 21 6.79 13.83 8.27
C ALA A 21 6.60 12.31 8.15
N GLY A 22 5.35 11.88 8.28
CA GLY A 22 4.98 10.48 8.25
C GLY A 22 5.41 9.94 6.90
N ASN A 23 5.98 8.75 6.91
CA ASN A 23 6.27 7.97 5.70
C ASN A 23 4.97 7.41 5.07
N ASN A 24 3.88 8.15 5.21
CA ASN A 24 2.54 7.76 4.82
C ASN A 24 2.36 7.98 3.32
N CYS A 25 1.60 7.09 2.69
CA CYS A 25 1.29 7.18 1.29
C CYS A 25 -0.11 7.74 1.09
N TYR A 26 -0.28 8.63 0.11
CA TYR A 26 -1.59 9.07 -0.33
C TYR A 26 -1.95 8.42 -1.67
N TRP A 27 -2.98 7.57 -1.67
CA TRP A 27 -3.38 6.79 -2.84
C TRP A 27 -4.90 6.73 -2.97
N ASN A 28 -5.42 7.06 -4.15
CA ASN A 28 -6.87 7.07 -4.46
C ASN A 28 -7.73 7.83 -3.42
N GLY A 29 -7.23 8.96 -2.92
CA GLY A 29 -7.97 9.79 -1.97
C GLY A 29 -7.97 9.26 -0.53
N ARG A 30 -7.14 8.24 -0.23
CA ARG A 30 -6.97 7.68 1.11
C ARG A 30 -5.50 7.75 1.52
N GLU A 31 -5.26 7.99 2.80
CA GLU A 31 -3.95 7.89 3.44
C GLU A 31 -3.73 6.46 3.96
N TYR A 32 -2.52 5.95 3.78
CA TYR A 32 -2.04 4.65 4.24
C TYR A 32 -0.77 4.87 5.06
N ASP A 33 -0.65 4.15 6.18
CA ASP A 33 0.55 4.22 6.99
C ASP A 33 1.71 3.48 6.30
N ASP A 34 2.94 3.84 6.67
CA ASP A 34 4.12 3.13 6.17
C ASP A 34 4.06 1.64 6.50
N GLY A 35 4.26 0.80 5.50
CA GLY A 35 4.15 -0.65 5.60
C GLY A 35 2.77 -1.22 5.27
N ASP A 36 1.73 -0.40 5.11
CA ASP A 36 0.38 -0.87 4.81
C ASP A 36 0.28 -1.53 3.44
N GLN A 37 -0.50 -2.61 3.36
CA GLN A 37 -1.01 -3.12 2.09
C GLN A 37 -2.16 -2.25 1.61
N ILE A 38 -2.11 -1.87 0.33
CA ILE A 38 -3.13 -1.03 -0.30
C ILE A 38 -4.10 -1.93 -1.05
N THR A 39 -5.34 -2.00 -0.56
CA THR A 39 -6.42 -2.70 -1.24
C THR A 39 -6.96 -1.86 -2.40
N TYR A 40 -7.06 -2.45 -3.58
CA TYR A 40 -7.61 -1.80 -4.77
C TYR A 40 -8.65 -2.71 -5.42
N GLU A 41 -9.89 -2.23 -5.56
CA GLU A 41 -11.06 -3.05 -5.97
C GLU A 41 -10.88 -3.71 -7.35
N ASN A 42 -10.13 -3.06 -8.25
CA ASN A 42 -9.84 -3.57 -9.59
C ASN A 42 -8.38 -4.05 -9.72
N ALA A 43 -7.74 -4.40 -8.59
CA ALA A 43 -6.40 -4.97 -8.63
C ALA A 43 -6.42 -6.29 -9.38
N SER A 44 -5.45 -6.45 -10.29
CA SER A 44 -5.13 -7.77 -10.82
C SER A 44 -4.70 -8.66 -9.66
N PRO A 45 -5.11 -9.94 -9.60
CA PRO A 45 -4.65 -10.86 -8.56
C PRO A 45 -3.13 -11.09 -8.57
N CYS A 46 -2.44 -10.67 -9.64
CA CYS A 46 -0.98 -10.73 -9.76
C CYS A 46 -0.23 -9.47 -9.32
N LYS A 47 -0.94 -8.51 -8.73
CA LYS A 47 -0.36 -7.25 -8.30
C LYS A 47 -0.60 -7.05 -6.81
N GLU A 48 0.43 -6.58 -6.14
CA GLU A 48 0.34 -6.15 -4.75
C GLU A 48 0.87 -4.73 -4.64
N TYR A 49 0.13 -3.90 -3.90
CA TYR A 49 0.46 -2.50 -3.66
C TYR A 49 0.78 -2.34 -2.19
N LYS A 50 1.90 -1.70 -1.89
CA LYS A 50 2.34 -1.49 -0.52
C LYS A 50 2.85 -0.07 -0.33
N CYS A 51 2.51 0.57 0.78
CA CYS A 51 3.15 1.80 1.18
C CYS A 51 4.52 1.51 1.77
N VAL A 52 5.58 2.10 1.21
CA VAL A 52 6.95 1.95 1.68
C VAL A 52 7.65 3.30 1.61
N ASN A 53 8.03 3.85 2.76
CA ASN A 53 8.72 5.13 2.92
C ASN A 53 8.02 6.30 2.18
N GLY A 54 6.69 6.39 2.30
CA GLY A 54 5.88 7.42 1.65
C GLY A 54 5.65 7.21 0.15
N ILE A 55 6.09 6.09 -0.41
CA ILE A 55 5.93 5.74 -1.82
C ILE A 55 5.06 4.48 -1.95
N VAL A 56 4.11 4.51 -2.87
CA VAL A 56 3.35 3.30 -3.22
C VAL A 56 4.19 2.44 -4.15
N GLU A 57 4.67 1.32 -3.64
CA GLU A 57 5.38 0.30 -4.41
C GLU A 57 4.41 -0.72 -5.00
N LEU A 58 4.69 -1.16 -6.23
CA LEU A 58 3.93 -2.18 -6.94
C LEU A 58 4.80 -3.41 -7.19
N THR A 59 4.38 -4.54 -6.62
CA THR A 59 5.01 -5.84 -6.86
C THR A 59 4.19 -6.64 -7.88
N HIS A 60 4.88 -7.23 -8.86
CA HIS A 60 4.28 -8.14 -9.84
C HIS A 60 4.69 -9.58 -9.54
N TYR A 61 3.70 -10.46 -9.41
CA TYR A 61 3.95 -11.88 -9.24
C TYR A 61 4.26 -12.54 -10.58
N MET A 62 5.41 -13.21 -10.65
CA MET A 62 5.80 -14.05 -11.79
C MET A 62 5.30 -15.47 -11.57
N CYS A 63 4.51 -15.97 -12.52
CA CYS A 63 3.98 -17.32 -12.44
C CYS A 63 5.00 -18.36 -12.94
N PRO A 64 5.04 -19.54 -12.31
CA PRO A 64 5.84 -20.64 -12.81
C PRO A 64 5.34 -21.08 -14.20
N ALA A 65 6.27 -21.39 -15.09
CA ALA A 65 5.94 -21.92 -16.41
C ALA A 65 5.48 -23.39 -16.30
N CYS A 66 4.45 -23.76 -17.06
CA CYS A 66 4.09 -25.16 -17.21
C CYS A 66 5.12 -25.91 -18.07
N THR A 67 5.26 -27.21 -17.82
CA THR A 67 6.06 -28.07 -18.71
C THR A 67 5.37 -28.21 -20.08
N SER A 68 6.14 -28.50 -21.13
CA SER A 68 5.68 -28.49 -22.53
C SER A 68 4.55 -29.47 -22.89
N ARG A 69 4.17 -30.38 -21.98
CA ARG A 69 3.10 -31.38 -22.20
C ARG A 69 1.86 -31.15 -21.34
N MET A 70 1.80 -30.02 -20.63
CA MET A 70 0.68 -29.69 -19.76
C MET A 70 -0.22 -28.62 -20.40
N HIS A 71 -1.52 -28.70 -20.10
CA HIS A 71 -2.47 -27.65 -20.47
C HIS A 71 -2.62 -26.65 -19.33
N THR A 72 -2.79 -25.38 -19.66
CA THR A 72 -3.01 -24.29 -18.70
C THR A 72 -4.50 -24.01 -18.54
N ILE A 73 -4.99 -23.99 -17.30
CA ILE A 73 -6.31 -23.46 -16.95
C ILE A 73 -6.13 -22.21 -16.10
N LYS A 74 -6.78 -21.10 -16.50
CA LYS A 74 -6.70 -19.81 -15.82
C LYS A 74 -8.06 -19.45 -15.24
N LEU A 75 -8.14 -19.30 -13.92
CA LEU A 75 -9.34 -18.81 -13.24
C LEU A 75 -9.30 -17.28 -13.08
N PRO A 76 -10.45 -16.58 -13.10
CA PRO A 76 -10.50 -15.11 -12.99
C PRO A 76 -9.90 -14.57 -11.68
N TRP A 77 -10.08 -15.30 -10.58
CA TRP A 77 -9.67 -14.88 -9.23
C TRP A 77 -8.23 -15.26 -8.87
N GLU A 78 -7.57 -16.10 -9.67
CA GLU A 78 -6.21 -16.56 -9.40
C GLU A 78 -5.19 -15.70 -10.13
N CYS A 79 -4.01 -15.49 -9.55
CA CYS A 79 -2.90 -14.88 -10.28
C CYS A 79 -2.33 -15.84 -11.34
N CYS A 80 -2.08 -17.09 -10.97
CA CYS A 80 -1.36 -18.01 -11.85
C CYS A 80 -2.28 -19.04 -12.50
N PRO A 81 -2.02 -19.40 -13.76
CA PRO A 81 -2.69 -20.55 -14.35
C PRO A 81 -2.24 -21.82 -13.64
N ARG A 82 -3.15 -22.79 -13.58
CA ARG A 82 -2.85 -24.15 -13.12
C ARG A 82 -2.42 -25.00 -14.30
N CYS A 83 -1.41 -25.83 -14.10
CA CYS A 83 -0.98 -26.81 -15.09
C CYS A 83 -1.70 -28.14 -14.83
N ILE A 84 -2.37 -28.68 -15.84
CA ILE A 84 -3.05 -29.97 -15.75
C ILE A 84 -2.55 -30.93 -16.83
N HIS A 85 -2.53 -32.22 -16.49
CA HIS A 85 -2.37 -33.29 -17.48
C HIS A 85 -3.75 -33.65 -18.03
N LEU A 86 -3.91 -33.56 -19.35
CA LEU A 86 -5.05 -34.20 -20.01
C LEU A 86 -4.77 -35.71 -20.05
N LYS A 87 -5.71 -36.50 -19.55
CA LYS A 87 -5.67 -37.96 -19.57
C LYS A 87 -6.27 -38.48 -20.86
#